data_AF-A0A955YJI8-F1
#
_entry.id   AF-A0A955YJI8-F1
#
_cell.length_a   1.000
_cell.length_b   1.000
_cell.length_c   1.000
_cell.angle_alpha   90.00
_cell.angle_beta   90.00
_cell.angle_gamma   90.00
#
_symmetry.space_group_name_H-M   'P 1'
#
loop_
_entity.id
_entity.type
_entity.pdbx_description
1 polymer ?
#
loop_
_entity_poly.entity_id
_entity_poly.type
_entity_poly.pdbx_seq_one_letter_code
_entity_poly.pdbx_strand_id
1 'polypeptide(L)'
;QWLLHCGVNDLGGTLMNESISTSAGAAHGQLMTPAGLRRAIRDAGRVPVERNTRYDALRVFDGDPAQEAPEPLDLVDDPDAVFGDYASLTADPRFHYEPRSQRRLQVIA
;
A
#
# COMPACT_ATOMS: atom_id res chain seq x y z
N GLN A 1 -0.31 15.37 8.34
CA GLN A 1 -0.81 15.26 9.73
C GLN A 1 -1.86 16.32 10.08
N TRP A 2 -1.79 17.56 9.56
CA TRP A 2 -2.76 18.64 9.86
C TRP A 2 -4.25 18.26 9.80
N LEU A 3 -4.68 17.50 8.80
CA LEU A 3 -6.08 17.08 8.68
C LEU A 3 -6.58 16.24 9.87
N LEU A 4 -5.69 15.48 10.54
CA LEU A 4 -6.04 14.74 11.76
C LEU A 4 -6.39 15.68 12.94
N HIS A 5 -5.97 16.94 12.90
CA HIS A 5 -6.39 17.96 13.86
C HIS A 5 -7.68 18.67 13.44
N CYS A 6 -8.14 18.49 12.20
CA CYS A 6 -9.35 19.11 11.64
C CYS A 6 -10.57 18.18 11.65
N GLY A 7 -10.54 17.10 12.44
CA GLY A 7 -11.67 16.17 12.61
C GLY A 7 -11.58 14.89 11.78
N VAL A 8 -10.59 14.75 10.89
CA VAL A 8 -10.33 13.47 10.21
C VAL A 8 -9.91 12.42 11.24
N ASN A 9 -10.54 11.25 11.18
CA ASN A 9 -10.33 10.13 12.10
C ASN A 9 -10.07 8.80 11.37
N ASP A 10 -10.07 8.82 10.05
CA ASP A 10 -9.81 7.69 9.17
C ASP A 10 -8.66 8.01 8.23
N LEU A 11 -7.73 7.07 8.12
CA LEU A 11 -6.60 7.13 7.19
C LEU A 11 -6.74 5.96 6.24
N GLY A 12 -6.51 6.21 4.95
CA GLY A 12 -6.39 5.13 3.98
C GLY A 12 -5.36 4.09 4.42
N GLY A 13 -5.59 2.83 4.05
CA GLY A 13 -4.68 1.75 4.33
C GLY A 13 -3.35 1.87 3.59
N THR A 14 -2.52 0.84 3.71
CA THR A 14 -1.25 0.76 2.98
C THR A 14 -1.52 0.48 1.50
N LEU A 15 -1.16 1.44 0.64
CA LEU A 15 -1.10 1.24 -0.80
C LEU A 15 0.28 0.69 -1.17
N MET A 16 0.30 -0.27 -2.09
CA MET A 16 1.49 -0.84 -2.71
C MET A 16 1.41 -0.53 -4.19
N ASN A 17 2.53 -0.18 -4.83
CA ASN A 17 2.59 0.00 -6.27
C ASN A 17 1.54 1.01 -6.79
N GLU A 18 1.61 2.23 -6.27
CA GLU A 18 0.64 3.31 -6.55
C GLU A 18 0.83 3.87 -7.97
N SER A 19 0.34 3.09 -8.93
CA SER A 19 0.50 3.33 -10.37
C SER A 19 -0.27 4.55 -10.88
N ILE A 20 -1.42 4.87 -10.28
CA ILE A 20 -2.26 5.99 -10.75
C ILE A 20 -1.55 7.31 -10.45
N SER A 21 -1.16 7.52 -9.19
CA SER A 21 -0.46 8.75 -8.79
C SER A 21 0.91 8.87 -9.44
N THR A 22 1.62 7.76 -9.60
CA THR A 22 2.89 7.70 -10.35
C THR A 22 2.69 8.11 -11.82
N SER A 23 1.66 7.60 -12.48
CA SER A 23 1.34 7.97 -13.88
C SER A 23 0.93 9.44 -14.02
N ALA A 24 0.38 10.05 -12.96
CA ALA A 24 0.08 11.48 -12.87
C ALA A 24 1.31 12.36 -12.54
N GLY A 25 2.50 11.77 -12.40
CA GLY A 25 3.77 12.48 -12.18
C GLY A 25 4.20 12.61 -10.72
N ALA A 26 3.58 11.90 -9.78
CA ALA A 26 4.05 11.86 -8.40
C ALA A 26 5.38 11.09 -8.30
N ALA A 27 6.40 11.70 -7.70
CA ALA A 27 7.73 11.11 -7.54
C ALA A 27 7.90 10.23 -6.28
N HIS A 28 6.89 10.20 -5.41
CA HIS A 28 6.96 9.57 -4.08
C HIS A 28 5.65 8.88 -3.73
N GLY A 29 5.70 7.86 -2.87
CA GLY A 29 4.50 7.23 -2.27
C GLY A 29 4.22 5.80 -2.70
N GLN A 30 5.25 5.00 -3.01
CA GLN A 30 5.09 3.58 -3.36
C GLN A 30 4.55 2.72 -2.21
N LEU A 31 4.85 3.08 -0.97
CA LEU A 31 4.43 2.35 0.22
C LEU A 31 4.29 3.27 1.43
N MET A 32 3.10 3.26 2.06
CA MET A 32 2.91 3.82 3.40
C MET A 32 2.71 2.67 4.39
N THR A 33 3.77 2.32 5.12
CA THR A 33 3.79 1.11 5.97
C THR A 33 2.79 1.21 7.14
N PRO A 34 2.30 0.07 7.66
CA PRO A 34 1.47 0.05 8.87
C PRO A 34 2.08 0.80 10.06
N ALA A 35 3.38 0.61 10.33
CA ALA A 35 4.10 1.35 11.37
C ALA A 35 4.16 2.85 11.06
N GLY A 36 4.32 3.23 9.80
CA GLY A 36 4.26 4.63 9.34
C GLY A 36 2.89 5.27 9.60
N LEU A 37 1.79 4.57 9.30
CA LEU A 37 0.42 4.99 9.62
C LEU A 37 0.22 5.15 11.12
N ARG A 38 0.60 4.13 11.92
CA ARG A 38 0.49 4.18 13.38
C ARG A 38 1.29 5.36 13.96
N ARG A 39 2.52 5.58 13.49
CA ARG A 39 3.34 6.73 13.87
C ARG A 39 2.65 8.06 13.54
N ALA A 40 2.13 8.23 12.32
CA ALA A 40 1.46 9.46 11.93
C ALA A 40 0.22 9.78 12.78
N ILE A 41 -0.52 8.76 13.22
CA ILE A 41 -1.66 8.91 14.15
C ILE A 41 -1.16 9.33 15.54
N ARG A 42 -0.11 8.69 16.06
CA ARG A 42 0.47 9.03 17.37
C ARG A 42 1.08 10.42 17.41
N ASP A 43 1.80 10.82 16.35
CA ASP A 43 2.37 12.16 16.19
C ASP A 43 1.27 13.24 16.25
N ALA A 44 0.04 12.91 15.83
CA ALA A 44 -1.13 13.78 15.95
C ALA A 44 -1.83 13.71 17.34
N GLY A 45 -1.25 13.01 18.31
CA GLY A 45 -1.78 12.85 19.67
C GLY A 45 -2.97 11.90 19.78
N ARG A 46 -3.13 10.95 18.86
CA ARG A 46 -4.27 10.01 18.80
C ARG A 46 -3.81 8.56 18.99
N VAL A 47 -4.75 7.68 19.34
CA VAL A 47 -4.52 6.23 19.45
C VAL A 47 -4.81 5.56 18.09
N PRO A 48 -3.86 4.83 17.49
CA PRO A 48 -4.12 4.05 16.28
C PRO A 48 -5.06 2.88 16.55
N VAL A 49 -6.00 2.66 15.62
CA VAL A 49 -6.96 1.56 15.67
C VAL A 49 -7.11 0.99 14.26
N GLU A 50 -6.88 -0.30 14.10
CA GLU A 50 -7.20 -1.05 12.88
C GLU A 50 -8.68 -1.40 12.90
N ARG A 51 -9.37 -1.14 11.80
CA ARG A 51 -10.82 -1.31 11.68
C ARG A 51 -11.18 -2.08 10.43
N ASN A 52 -12.35 -2.74 10.47
CA ASN A 52 -12.95 -3.31 9.27
C ASN A 52 -13.71 -2.23 8.46
N THR A 53 -14.31 -2.63 7.34
CA THR A 53 -15.09 -1.73 6.46
C THR A 53 -16.37 -1.16 7.10
N ARG A 54 -16.83 -1.73 8.22
CA ARG A 54 -17.94 -1.21 9.03
C ARG A 54 -17.46 -0.32 10.18
N TYR A 55 -16.16 -0.02 10.23
CA TYR A 55 -15.49 0.72 11.30
C TYR A 55 -15.48 0.03 12.67
N ASP A 56 -15.78 -1.27 12.74
CA ASP A 56 -15.60 -2.02 13.98
C ASP A 56 -14.10 -2.16 14.27
N ALA A 57 -13.72 -1.97 15.54
CA ALA A 57 -12.33 -2.11 15.98
C ALA A 57 -11.90 -3.58 15.90
N LEU A 58 -10.84 -3.85 15.14
CA LEU A 58 -10.18 -5.15 15.07
C LEU A 58 -9.02 -5.22 16.08
N ARG A 59 -8.19 -4.17 16.10
CA ARG A 59 -7.02 -4.04 17.00
C ARG A 59 -6.82 -2.60 17.44
N VAL A 60 -6.49 -2.40 18.72
CA VAL A 60 -6.16 -1.11 19.31
C VAL A 60 -4.67 -1.11 19.67
N PHE A 61 -3.97 -0.01 19.35
CA PHE A 61 -2.53 0.13 19.54
C PHE A 61 -2.22 1.23 20.58
N ASP A 62 -2.68 1.03 21.81
CA ASP A 62 -2.54 1.96 22.94
C ASP A 62 -1.34 1.64 23.87
N GLY A 63 -0.59 0.58 23.58
CA GLY A 63 0.60 0.16 24.31
C GLY A 63 1.90 0.86 23.87
N ASP A 64 3.02 0.32 24.34
CA ASP A 64 4.36 0.78 23.97
C ASP A 64 4.67 0.43 22.50
N PRO A 65 4.91 1.41 21.61
CA PRO A 65 5.26 1.16 20.22
C PRO A 65 6.49 0.26 20.03
N ALA A 66 7.42 0.24 20.98
CA ALA A 66 8.61 -0.61 20.92
C ALA A 66 8.32 -2.10 21.12
N GLN A 67 7.14 -2.44 21.66
CA GLN A 67 6.70 -3.81 21.90
C GLN A 67 5.77 -4.33 20.80
N GLU A 68 5.43 -3.50 19.81
CA GLU A 68 4.59 -3.89 18.69
C GLU A 68 5.35 -4.79 17.73
N ALA A 69 4.78 -5.96 17.42
CA ALA A 69 5.31 -6.82 16.38
C ALA A 69 5.24 -6.09 15.02
N PRO A 70 6.31 -6.15 14.20
CA PRO A 70 6.29 -5.57 12.87
C PRO A 70 5.29 -6.32 11.98
N GLU A 71 4.56 -5.58 11.16
CA GLU A 71 3.73 -6.17 10.12
C GLU A 71 4.59 -6.54 8.90
N PRO A 72 4.17 -7.46 8.02
CA PRO A 72 4.97 -7.86 6.85
C PRO A 72 5.43 -6.69 5.97
N LEU A 73 4.58 -5.66 5.82
CA LEU A 73 4.89 -4.46 5.05
C LEU A 73 5.82 -3.48 5.77
N ASP A 74 6.01 -3.63 7.08
CA ASP A 74 7.00 -2.86 7.84
C ASP A 74 8.44 -3.34 7.56
N LEU A 75 8.59 -4.54 7.00
CA LEU A 75 9.87 -5.22 6.74
C LEU A 75 10.34 -5.10 5.29
N VAL A 76 9.62 -4.35 4.46
CA VAL A 76 9.97 -4.17 3.04
C VAL A 76 10.97 -3.02 2.91
N ASP A 77 12.22 -3.36 2.61
CA ASP A 77 13.30 -2.38 2.42
C ASP A 77 13.27 -1.71 1.04
N ASP A 78 13.01 -2.50 0.00
CA ASP A 78 12.92 -2.04 -1.40
C ASP A 78 11.56 -2.43 -1.99
N PRO A 79 10.56 -1.53 -1.90
CA PRO A 79 9.23 -1.78 -2.46
C PRO A 79 9.24 -2.00 -3.97
N ASP A 80 10.14 -1.36 -4.71
CA ASP A 80 10.21 -1.47 -6.17
C ASP A 80 10.75 -2.84 -6.58
N ALA A 81 11.73 -3.38 -5.86
CA ALA A 81 12.21 -4.74 -6.09
C ALA A 81 11.17 -5.82 -5.73
N VAL A 82 10.36 -5.58 -4.70
CA VAL A 82 9.38 -6.56 -4.20
C VAL A 82 8.07 -6.53 -4.99
N PHE A 83 7.54 -5.35 -5.26
CA PHE A 83 6.23 -5.16 -5.89
C PHE A 83 6.32 -4.78 -7.38
N GLY A 84 7.52 -4.46 -7.86
CA GLY A 84 7.78 -3.99 -9.21
C GLY A 84 7.61 -2.47 -9.31
N ASP A 85 8.49 -1.83 -10.09
CA ASP A 85 8.30 -0.43 -10.46
C ASP A 85 7.25 -0.30 -11.58
N TYR A 86 6.55 0.84 -11.59
CA TYR A 86 5.48 1.10 -12.55
C TYR A 86 5.94 0.99 -14.02
N ALA A 87 7.13 1.51 -14.36
CA ALA A 87 7.61 1.54 -15.73
C ALA A 87 7.93 0.12 -16.24
N SER A 88 8.56 -0.69 -15.41
CA SER A 88 8.84 -2.09 -15.71
C SER A 88 7.56 -2.91 -15.84
N LEU A 89 6.58 -2.70 -14.96
CA LEU A 89 5.33 -3.45 -14.99
C LEU A 89 4.46 -3.13 -16.22
N THR A 90 4.44 -1.86 -16.65
CA THR A 90 3.69 -1.46 -17.86
C THR A 90 4.39 -1.89 -19.15
N ALA A 91 5.72 -2.03 -19.14
CA ALA A 91 6.49 -2.50 -20.28
C ALA A 91 6.54 -4.04 -20.41
N ASP A 92 6.12 -4.78 -19.38
CA ASP A 92 6.23 -6.24 -19.34
C ASP A 92 5.28 -6.92 -20.36
N PRO A 93 5.81 -7.62 -21.37
CA PRO A 93 5.01 -8.24 -22.43
C PRO A 93 4.10 -9.36 -21.93
N ARG A 94 4.36 -9.94 -20.74
CA ARG A 94 3.49 -10.97 -20.15
C ARG A 94 2.09 -10.47 -19.84
N PHE A 95 1.96 -9.17 -19.60
CA PHE A 95 0.70 -8.52 -19.22
C PHE A 95 0.12 -7.67 -20.36
N HIS A 96 0.77 -7.66 -21.53
CA HIS A 96 0.25 -6.99 -22.70
C HIS A 96 -0.96 -7.73 -23.25
N TYR A 97 -1.99 -6.97 -23.59
CA TYR A 97 -3.17 -7.53 -24.23
C TYR A 97 -2.81 -8.07 -25.61
N GLU A 98 -2.89 -9.39 -25.77
CA GLU A 98 -2.85 -10.03 -27.09
C GLU A 98 -4.27 -10.20 -27.65
N PRO A 99 -4.57 -9.63 -28.83
CA PRO A 99 -5.83 -9.86 -29.52
C PRO A 99 -6.07 -11.36 -29.73
N ARG A 100 -7.31 -11.82 -29.55
CA ARG A 100 -7.66 -13.25 -29.72
C ARG A 100 -7.33 -13.78 -31.13
N SER A 101 -7.25 -12.91 -32.14
CA SER A 101 -6.85 -13.25 -33.51
C SER A 101 -5.37 -13.63 -33.65
N GLN A 102 -4.52 -13.29 -32.68
CA GLN A 102 -3.06 -13.52 -32.72
C GLN A 102 -2.58 -14.65 -31.80
N ARG A 103 -3.46 -15.22 -30.95
CA ARG A 103 -3.12 -16.42 -30.17
C ARG A 103 -2.99 -17.62 -31.12
N ARG A 104 -1.76 -18.00 -31.45
CA ARG A 104 -1.49 -19.31 -32.08
C ARG A 104 -2.03 -20.38 -31.14
N LEU A 105 -2.94 -21.21 -31.66
CA LEU A 105 -3.32 -22.47 -31.03
C LEU A 105 -2.04 -23.30 -30.88
N GLN A 106 -1.50 -23.39 -29.67
CA GLN A 106 -0.55 -24.44 -29.34
C GLN A 106 -1.35 -25.74 -29.34
N VAL A 107 -1.35 -26.43 -30.47
CA VAL A 107 -1.77 -27.82 -30.55
C VAL A 107 -0.74 -28.62 -29.75
N ILE A 108 -1.13 -29.05 -28.56
CA ILE A 108 -0.38 -30.02 -27.78
C ILE A 108 -0.53 -31.35 -28.53
N ALA A 109 0.59 -31.87 -29.04
CA ALA A 109 0.69 -33.20 -29.63
C ALA A 109 0.96 -34.25 -28.55
#